data_AF-A0A7S1BAN9-F1
#
_entry.id   AF-A0A7S1BAN9-F1
#
_cell.length_a   1.000
_cell.length_b   1.000
_cell.length_c   1.000
_cell.angle_alpha   90.00
_cell.angle_beta   90.00
_cell.angle_gamma   90.00
#
_symmetry.space_group_name_H-M   'P 1'
#
loop_
_entity.id
_entity.type
_entity.pdbx_description
1 polymer ?
#
loop_
_entity_poly.entity_id
_entity_poly.type
_entity_poly.pdbx_seq_one_letter_code
_entity_poly.pdbx_strand_id
1 'polypeptide(L)'
;RRERRWEEGRRMVRDLAAAHERQFEEFNAGKRHTLHILYRKQTSKTDMIISAWEKYLTDYDVTTSQELHQLAESQTSALFRYQCSLQEDLTSRPPLLSRELLQWRRRQVDLASAGNYLEAQRIKEVADAMEETERNKIQGGCVGTFARKERNFMERQEKERDVMVQRIEGRRAILERRRKMECQRLVQRNRNIWETLKSKLKAENIQRKRSSTKVPPRH
;
A
#
# COMPACT_ATOMS: atom_id res chain seq x y z
N ARG A 1 -56.62 16.39 68.11
CA ARG A 1 -55.75 15.17 68.26
C ARG A 1 -55.93 14.18 67.11
N ARG A 2 -57.17 13.89 66.64
CA ARG A 2 -57.40 13.01 65.47
C ARG A 2 -56.88 13.60 64.14
N GLU A 3 -57.07 14.91 63.93
CA GLU A 3 -56.55 15.65 62.76
C GLU A 3 -55.03 15.54 62.61
N ARG A 4 -54.29 15.79 63.70
CA ARG A 4 -52.82 15.70 63.75
C ARG A 4 -52.31 14.30 63.43
N ARG A 5 -52.94 13.25 63.97
CA ARG A 5 -52.61 11.85 63.63
C ARG A 5 -52.88 11.51 62.16
N TRP A 6 -53.92 12.11 61.57
CA TRP A 6 -54.25 11.91 60.16
C TRP A 6 -53.28 12.66 59.22
N GLU A 7 -52.84 13.85 59.60
CA GLU A 7 -51.79 14.58 58.88
C GLU A 7 -50.40 13.94 59.02
N GLU A 8 -50.07 13.39 60.19
CA GLU A 8 -48.88 12.58 60.42
C GLU A 8 -48.91 11.31 59.54
N GLY A 9 -50.05 10.62 59.46
CA GLY A 9 -50.24 9.49 58.55
C GLY A 9 -50.04 9.87 57.07
N ARG A 10 -50.60 11.01 56.63
CA ARG A 10 -50.38 11.52 55.25
C ARG A 10 -48.94 11.95 54.99
N ARG A 11 -48.22 12.45 56.00
CA ARG A 11 -46.79 12.77 55.91
C ARG A 11 -45.97 11.51 55.78
N MET A 12 -46.21 10.52 56.64
CA MET A 12 -45.54 9.22 56.60
C MET A 12 -45.75 8.49 55.27
N VAL A 13 -46.97 8.51 54.72
CA VAL A 13 -47.25 7.94 53.38
C VAL A 13 -46.49 8.68 52.27
N ARG A 14 -46.39 10.02 52.34
CA ARG A 14 -45.60 10.81 51.37
C ARG A 14 -44.10 10.58 51.51
N ASP A 15 -43.60 10.47 52.72
CA ASP A 15 -42.19 10.22 53.00
C ASP A 15 -41.78 8.80 52.58
N LEU A 16 -42.65 7.81 52.81
CA LEU A 16 -42.48 6.44 52.31
C LEU A 16 -42.51 6.39 50.77
N ALA A 17 -43.41 7.13 50.14
CA ALA A 17 -43.46 7.24 48.67
C ALA A 17 -42.19 7.89 48.13
N ALA A 18 -41.71 8.97 48.74
CA ALA A 18 -40.47 9.65 48.36
C ALA A 18 -39.22 8.78 48.59
N ALA A 19 -39.16 8.00 49.66
CA ALA A 19 -38.07 7.06 49.92
C ALA A 19 -38.03 5.92 48.87
N HIS A 20 -39.20 5.38 48.51
CA HIS A 20 -39.31 4.38 47.45
C HIS A 20 -38.92 4.95 46.07
N GLU A 21 -39.24 6.23 45.81
CA GLU A 21 -38.85 6.92 44.58
C GLU A 21 -37.34 7.17 44.49
N ARG A 22 -36.69 7.57 45.59
CA ARG A 22 -35.22 7.69 45.65
C ARG A 22 -34.50 6.36 45.43
N GLN A 23 -34.96 5.28 46.09
CA GLN A 23 -34.41 3.94 45.86
C GLN A 23 -34.59 3.49 44.40
N PHE A 24 -35.70 3.87 43.75
CA PHE A 24 -35.93 3.61 42.34
C PHE A 24 -34.99 4.40 41.44
N GLU A 25 -34.69 5.66 41.75
CA GLU A 25 -33.73 6.49 41.01
C GLU A 25 -32.29 5.97 41.12
N GLU A 26 -31.84 5.62 42.34
CA GLU A 26 -30.51 5.05 42.59
C GLU A 26 -30.32 3.71 41.86
N PHE A 27 -31.30 2.83 41.93
CA PHE A 27 -31.29 1.56 41.20
C PHE A 27 -31.24 1.76 39.68
N ASN A 28 -32.00 2.73 39.16
CA ASN A 28 -31.95 3.10 37.74
C ASN A 28 -30.61 3.71 37.33
N ALA A 29 -30.00 4.52 38.19
CA ALA A 29 -28.67 5.08 37.97
C ALA A 29 -27.63 3.96 37.89
N GLY A 30 -27.70 2.96 38.77
CA GLY A 30 -26.85 1.76 38.71
C GLY A 30 -26.99 1.00 37.38
N LYS A 31 -28.23 0.75 36.92
CA LYS A 31 -28.46 0.09 35.62
C LYS A 31 -27.96 0.91 34.43
N ARG A 32 -28.14 2.23 34.43
CA ARG A 32 -27.60 3.14 33.40
C ARG A 32 -26.08 3.09 33.39
N HIS A 33 -25.46 3.05 34.56
CA HIS A 33 -24.01 2.91 34.71
C HIS A 33 -23.50 1.59 34.14
N THR A 34 -24.14 0.46 34.45
CA THR A 34 -23.80 -0.85 33.86
C THR A 34 -23.94 -0.84 32.33
N LEU A 35 -25.02 -0.26 31.79
CA LEU A 35 -25.23 -0.13 30.36
C LEU A 35 -24.14 0.71 29.69
N HIS A 36 -23.73 1.81 30.34
CA HIS A 36 -22.62 2.65 29.87
C HIS A 36 -21.28 1.88 29.85
N ILE A 37 -20.99 1.08 30.87
CA ILE A 37 -19.79 0.22 30.90
C ILE A 37 -19.82 -0.79 29.73
N LEU A 38 -20.96 -1.45 29.51
CA LEU A 38 -21.10 -2.42 28.42
C LEU A 38 -20.92 -1.76 27.06
N TYR A 39 -21.50 -0.58 26.87
CA TYR A 39 -21.31 0.20 25.66
C TYR A 39 -19.84 0.58 25.46
N ARG A 40 -19.17 1.12 26.49
CA ARG A 40 -17.74 1.47 26.44
C ARG A 40 -16.85 0.28 26.12
N LYS A 41 -17.13 -0.90 26.69
CA LYS A 41 -16.42 -2.14 26.36
C LYS A 41 -16.62 -2.51 24.89
N GLN A 42 -17.83 -2.35 24.37
CA GLN A 42 -18.16 -2.69 23.00
C GLN A 42 -17.56 -1.71 21.98
N THR A 43 -17.55 -0.41 22.28
CA THR A 43 -16.87 0.59 21.45
C THR A 43 -15.36 0.39 21.45
N SER A 44 -14.77 0.11 22.61
CA SER A 44 -13.33 -0.21 22.70
C SER A 44 -12.94 -1.42 21.85
N LYS A 45 -13.78 -2.47 21.81
CA LYS A 45 -13.55 -3.62 20.92
C LYS A 45 -13.57 -3.23 19.45
N THR A 46 -14.48 -2.34 19.03
CA THR A 46 -14.50 -1.90 17.63
C THR A 46 -13.33 -1.02 17.29
N ASP A 47 -12.90 -0.15 18.19
CA ASP A 47 -11.74 0.71 17.99
C ASP A 47 -10.47 -0.14 17.82
N MET A 48 -10.33 -1.22 18.60
CA MET A 48 -9.24 -2.18 18.45
C MET A 48 -9.25 -2.89 17.09
N ILE A 49 -10.42 -3.26 16.56
CA ILE A 49 -10.53 -3.90 15.24
C ILE A 49 -10.20 -2.90 14.12
N ILE A 50 -10.66 -1.65 14.24
CA ILE A 50 -10.34 -0.58 13.30
C ILE A 50 -8.82 -0.35 13.27
N SER A 51 -8.20 -0.23 14.45
CA SER A 51 -6.75 -0.07 14.58
C SER A 51 -5.97 -1.28 14.02
N ALA A 52 -6.48 -2.50 14.19
CA ALA A 52 -5.87 -3.69 13.60
C ALA A 52 -5.88 -3.65 12.06
N TRP A 53 -6.96 -3.12 11.46
CA TRP A 53 -7.03 -2.90 10.01
C TRP A 53 -6.05 -1.82 9.54
N GLU A 54 -5.91 -0.73 10.29
CA GLU A 54 -4.92 0.31 9.99
C GLU A 54 -3.52 -0.26 10.02
N LYS A 55 -3.16 -1.01 11.07
CA LYS A 55 -1.87 -1.70 11.16
C LYS A 55 -1.66 -2.66 9.99
N TYR A 56 -2.66 -3.46 9.65
CA TYR A 56 -2.55 -4.39 8.53
C TYR A 56 -2.26 -3.68 7.20
N LEU A 57 -2.92 -2.54 6.95
CA LEU A 57 -2.68 -1.74 5.75
C LEU A 57 -1.29 -1.09 5.77
N THR A 58 -0.83 -0.58 6.91
CA THR A 58 0.53 -0.02 7.01
C THR A 58 1.59 -1.09 6.80
N ASP A 59 1.40 -2.28 7.37
CA ASP A 59 2.32 -3.41 7.18
C ASP A 59 2.34 -3.83 5.70
N TYR A 60 1.17 -3.87 5.05
CA TYR A 60 1.08 -4.10 3.60
C TYR A 60 1.83 -3.05 2.77
N ASP A 61 1.63 -1.76 3.06
CA ASP A 61 2.30 -0.66 2.35
C ASP A 61 3.83 -0.73 2.55
N VAL A 62 4.30 -1.06 3.77
CA VAL A 62 5.73 -1.24 4.06
C VAL A 62 6.32 -2.43 3.29
N THR A 63 5.68 -3.60 3.36
CA THR A 63 6.18 -4.81 2.67
C THR A 63 6.25 -4.62 1.16
N THR A 64 5.22 -4.05 0.54
CA THR A 64 5.19 -3.82 -0.90
C THR A 64 6.19 -2.74 -1.35
N SER A 65 6.41 -1.71 -0.54
CA SER A 65 7.49 -0.75 -0.77
C SER A 65 8.87 -1.42 -0.75
N GLN A 66 9.11 -2.33 0.19
CA GLN A 66 10.36 -3.10 0.26
C GLN A 66 10.55 -3.99 -0.97
N GLU A 67 9.50 -4.68 -1.42
CA GLU A 67 9.54 -5.49 -2.64
C GLU A 67 9.87 -4.65 -3.89
N LEU A 68 9.31 -3.44 -4.00
CA LEU A 68 9.63 -2.50 -5.09
C LEU A 68 11.09 -2.03 -5.04
N HIS A 69 11.62 -1.74 -3.84
CA HIS A 69 13.03 -1.38 -3.67
C HIS A 69 13.95 -2.53 -4.09
N GLN A 70 13.66 -3.77 -3.67
CA GLN A 70 14.43 -4.95 -4.06
C GLN A 70 14.40 -5.18 -5.58
N LEU A 71 13.25 -4.97 -6.22
CA LEU A 71 13.14 -5.02 -7.68
C LEU A 71 14.05 -3.99 -8.34
N ALA A 72 14.05 -2.74 -7.86
CA ALA A 72 14.89 -1.67 -8.42
C ALA A 72 16.40 -1.96 -8.28
N GLU A 73 16.82 -2.49 -7.13
CA GLU A 73 18.21 -2.90 -6.89
C GLU A 73 18.64 -4.05 -7.83
N SER A 74 17.76 -5.05 -7.97
CA SER A 74 17.95 -6.17 -8.90
C SER A 74 18.05 -5.69 -10.34
N GLN A 75 17.16 -4.77 -10.75
CA GLN A 75 17.16 -4.19 -12.10
C GLN A 75 18.45 -3.39 -12.40
N THR A 76 18.97 -2.66 -11.41
CA THR A 76 20.25 -1.93 -11.53
C THR A 76 21.42 -2.89 -11.76
N SER A 77 21.48 -3.96 -10.96
CA SER A 77 22.50 -5.00 -11.12
C SER A 77 22.39 -5.74 -12.45
N ALA A 78 21.16 -6.00 -12.90
CA ALA A 78 20.89 -6.63 -14.20
C ALA A 78 21.29 -5.72 -15.37
N LEU A 79 21.05 -4.41 -15.27
CA LEU A 79 21.47 -3.43 -16.28
C LEU A 79 22.98 -3.40 -16.42
N PHE A 80 23.72 -3.36 -15.32
CA PHE A 80 25.19 -3.39 -15.36
C PHE A 80 25.71 -4.67 -16.04
N ARG A 81 25.20 -5.84 -15.64
CA ARG A 81 25.58 -7.12 -16.29
C ARG A 81 25.25 -7.14 -17.77
N TYR A 82 24.09 -6.58 -18.14
CA TYR A 82 23.67 -6.47 -19.53
C TYR A 82 24.60 -5.55 -20.33
N GLN A 83 25.00 -4.40 -19.78
CA GLN A 83 25.94 -3.48 -20.42
C GLN A 83 27.31 -4.14 -20.64
N CYS A 84 27.86 -4.85 -19.64
CA CYS A 84 29.12 -5.58 -19.78
C CYS A 84 29.06 -6.63 -20.89
N SER A 85 28.03 -7.50 -20.84
CA SER A 85 27.81 -8.52 -21.88
C SER A 85 27.63 -7.89 -23.26
N LEU A 86 26.91 -6.78 -23.36
CA LEU A 86 26.70 -6.09 -24.62
C LEU A 86 27.98 -5.45 -25.17
N GLN A 87 28.83 -4.92 -24.29
CA GLN A 87 30.14 -4.39 -24.67
C GLN A 87 31.07 -5.50 -25.15
N GLU A 88 31.09 -6.65 -24.47
CA GLU A 88 31.83 -7.84 -24.90
C GLU A 88 31.33 -8.35 -26.27
N ASP A 89 30.02 -8.43 -26.48
CA ASP A 89 29.43 -8.84 -27.75
C ASP A 89 29.83 -7.91 -28.92
N LEU A 90 29.87 -6.60 -28.67
CA LEU A 90 30.22 -5.61 -29.69
C LEU A 90 31.71 -5.52 -29.98
N THR A 91 32.56 -5.85 -29.00
CA THR A 91 34.03 -5.77 -29.12
C THR A 91 34.66 -7.10 -29.55
N SER A 92 34.01 -8.23 -29.27
CA SER A 92 34.50 -9.58 -29.61
C SER A 92 34.57 -9.84 -31.11
N ARG A 93 33.76 -9.13 -31.92
CA ARG A 93 33.76 -9.29 -33.36
C ARG A 93 34.76 -8.32 -34.00
N PRO A 94 35.77 -8.81 -34.73
CA PRO A 94 36.73 -7.94 -35.39
C PRO A 94 36.02 -7.02 -36.40
N PRO A 95 36.44 -5.74 -36.51
CA PRO A 95 35.82 -4.79 -37.41
C PRO A 95 35.90 -5.28 -38.86
N LEU A 96 34.76 -5.31 -39.54
CA LEU A 96 34.70 -5.66 -40.96
C LEU A 96 35.12 -4.43 -41.78
N LEU A 97 36.42 -4.32 -42.00
CA LEU A 97 37.00 -3.33 -42.90
C LEU A 97 36.59 -3.60 -44.35
N SER A 98 36.48 -2.56 -45.16
CA SER A 98 36.08 -2.70 -46.56
C SER A 98 37.13 -3.47 -47.37
N ARG A 99 36.65 -4.19 -48.38
CA ARG A 99 37.52 -4.90 -49.33
C ARG A 99 38.45 -3.94 -50.08
N GLU A 100 38.05 -2.68 -50.23
CA GLU A 100 38.86 -1.63 -50.85
C GLU A 100 40.03 -1.23 -49.96
N LEU A 101 39.79 -0.94 -48.67
CA LEU A 101 40.85 -0.65 -47.71
C LEU A 101 41.86 -1.80 -47.60
N LEU A 102 41.39 -3.05 -47.57
CA LEU A 102 42.26 -4.23 -47.56
C LEU A 102 43.14 -4.33 -48.82
N GLN A 103 42.63 -3.92 -49.98
CA GLN A 103 43.41 -3.88 -51.23
C GLN A 103 44.47 -2.78 -51.19
N TRP A 104 44.12 -1.58 -50.69
CA TRP A 104 45.08 -0.49 -50.51
C TRP A 104 46.21 -0.88 -49.54
N ARG A 105 45.88 -1.55 -48.44
CA ARG A 105 46.88 -2.08 -47.49
C ARG A 105 47.78 -3.16 -48.12
N ARG A 106 47.24 -4.06 -48.95
CA ARG A 106 48.07 -5.02 -49.70
C ARG A 106 49.01 -4.30 -50.66
N ARG A 107 48.50 -3.37 -51.46
CA ARG A 107 49.30 -2.60 -52.41
C ARG A 107 50.41 -1.79 -51.74
N GLN A 108 50.16 -1.25 -50.55
CA GLN A 108 51.17 -0.59 -49.72
C GLN A 108 52.33 -1.55 -49.40
N VAL A 109 52.02 -2.77 -48.92
CA VAL A 109 53.02 -3.79 -48.57
C VAL A 109 53.80 -4.24 -49.81
N ASP A 110 53.12 -4.48 -50.92
CA ASP A 110 53.74 -4.90 -52.17
C ASP A 110 54.75 -3.85 -52.67
N LEU A 111 54.38 -2.57 -52.70
CA LEU A 111 55.29 -1.48 -53.11
C LEU A 111 56.47 -1.29 -52.16
N ALA A 112 56.25 -1.42 -50.85
CA ALA A 112 57.33 -1.35 -49.87
C ALA A 112 58.30 -2.53 -50.02
N SER A 113 57.80 -3.73 -50.29
CA SER A 113 58.63 -4.92 -50.53
C SER A 113 59.44 -4.81 -51.83
N ALA A 114 58.93 -4.09 -52.82
CA ALA A 114 59.62 -3.80 -54.08
C ALA A 114 60.62 -2.62 -53.98
N GLY A 115 60.79 -2.00 -52.81
CA GLY A 115 61.71 -0.87 -52.59
C GLY A 115 61.17 0.50 -53.04
N ASN A 116 59.92 0.59 -53.47
CA ASN A 116 59.27 1.83 -53.90
C ASN A 116 58.67 2.61 -52.71
N TYR A 117 59.52 3.07 -51.80
CA TYR A 117 59.10 3.66 -50.52
C TYR A 117 58.29 4.97 -50.67
N LEU A 118 58.63 5.81 -51.65
CA LEU A 118 57.90 7.07 -51.88
C LEU A 118 56.44 6.83 -52.27
N GLU A 119 56.21 5.87 -53.17
CA GLU A 119 54.87 5.54 -53.61
C GLU A 119 54.11 4.74 -52.54
N ALA A 120 54.80 3.86 -51.80
CA ALA A 120 54.22 3.19 -50.65
C ALA A 120 53.76 4.17 -49.57
N GLN A 121 54.50 5.26 -49.34
CA GLN A 121 54.13 6.31 -48.38
C GLN A 121 52.88 7.07 -48.83
N ARG A 122 52.75 7.41 -50.12
CA ARG A 122 51.52 8.03 -50.65
C ARG A 122 50.31 7.12 -50.49
N ILE A 123 50.46 5.83 -50.79
CA ILE A 123 49.38 4.85 -50.60
C ILE A 123 49.03 4.70 -49.11
N LYS A 124 50.03 4.72 -48.23
CA LYS A 124 49.82 4.67 -46.78
C LYS A 124 48.92 5.82 -46.33
N GLU A 125 49.18 7.06 -46.75
CA GLU A 125 48.37 8.23 -46.37
C GLU A 125 46.90 8.07 -46.78
N VAL A 126 46.65 7.57 -48.00
CA VAL A 126 45.30 7.29 -48.49
C VAL A 126 44.63 6.17 -47.69
N ALA A 127 45.36 5.08 -47.42
CA ALA A 127 44.85 3.95 -46.63
C ALA A 127 44.58 4.33 -45.17
N ASP A 128 45.44 5.13 -44.55
CA ASP A 128 45.29 5.63 -43.19
C ASP A 128 44.03 6.51 -43.08
N ALA A 129 43.83 7.44 -44.04
CA ALA A 129 42.63 8.27 -44.09
C ALA A 129 41.34 7.44 -44.26
N MET A 130 41.33 6.47 -45.19
CA MET A 130 40.18 5.57 -45.34
C MET A 130 39.91 4.76 -44.08
N GLU A 131 40.95 4.19 -43.47
CA GLU A 131 40.83 3.40 -42.25
C GLU A 131 40.25 4.23 -41.10
N GLU A 132 40.67 5.47 -40.94
CA GLU A 132 40.10 6.38 -39.95
C GLU A 132 38.60 6.61 -40.20
N THR A 133 38.19 6.86 -41.45
CA THR A 133 36.76 7.03 -41.77
C THR A 133 35.93 5.77 -41.51
N GLU A 134 36.46 4.58 -41.82
CA GLU A 134 35.77 3.30 -41.59
C GLU A 134 35.70 2.96 -40.11
N ARG A 135 36.79 3.17 -39.35
CA ARG A 135 36.81 3.01 -37.89
C ARG A 135 35.78 3.90 -37.22
N ASN A 136 35.70 5.16 -37.62
CA ASN A 136 34.72 6.12 -37.09
C ASN A 136 33.28 5.67 -37.39
N LYS A 137 33.01 5.16 -38.60
CA LYS A 137 31.69 4.60 -38.96
C LYS A 137 31.34 3.37 -38.14
N ILE A 138 32.27 2.43 -37.99
CA ILE A 138 32.06 1.21 -37.20
C ILE A 138 31.82 1.56 -35.73
N GLN A 139 32.64 2.44 -35.16
CA GLN A 139 32.48 2.89 -33.78
C GLN A 139 31.15 3.61 -33.57
N GLY A 140 30.77 4.54 -34.45
CA GLY A 140 29.48 5.22 -34.39
C GLY A 140 28.29 4.25 -34.49
N GLY A 141 28.40 3.23 -35.37
CA GLY A 141 27.43 2.15 -35.47
C GLY A 141 27.31 1.33 -34.19
N CYS A 142 28.44 0.93 -33.60
CA CYS A 142 28.47 0.20 -32.33
C CYS A 142 27.81 1.01 -31.20
N VAL A 143 28.16 2.29 -31.04
CA VAL A 143 27.55 3.19 -30.04
C VAL A 143 26.03 3.31 -30.25
N GLY A 144 25.58 3.49 -31.50
CA GLY A 144 24.15 3.56 -31.82
C GLY A 144 23.41 2.24 -31.51
N THR A 145 24.01 1.09 -31.83
CA THR A 145 23.41 -0.22 -31.50
C THR A 145 23.39 -0.48 -29.99
N PHE A 146 24.43 -0.07 -29.27
CA PHE A 146 24.52 -0.16 -27.82
C PHE A 146 23.38 0.62 -27.17
N ALA A 147 23.28 1.92 -27.48
CA ALA A 147 22.26 2.80 -26.95
C ALA A 147 20.83 2.31 -27.25
N ARG A 148 20.59 1.79 -28.46
CA ARG A 148 19.27 1.23 -28.83
C ARG A 148 18.92 0.00 -28.00
N LYS A 149 19.87 -0.93 -27.84
CA LYS A 149 19.65 -2.17 -27.09
C LYS A 149 19.47 -1.89 -25.59
N GLU A 150 20.30 -1.00 -25.04
CA GLU A 150 20.19 -0.53 -23.66
C GLU A 150 18.84 0.14 -23.39
N ARG A 151 18.42 1.09 -24.25
CA ARG A 151 17.10 1.73 -24.13
C ARG A 151 15.97 0.71 -24.14
N ASN A 152 16.00 -0.25 -25.06
CA ASN A 152 14.98 -1.30 -25.14
C ASN A 152 14.97 -2.19 -23.88
N PHE A 153 16.12 -2.43 -23.26
CA PHE A 153 16.22 -3.18 -22.02
C PHE A 153 15.63 -2.38 -20.85
N MET A 154 15.98 -1.10 -20.72
CA MET A 154 15.41 -0.21 -19.70
C MET A 154 13.89 -0.07 -19.84
N GLU A 155 13.37 0.07 -21.07
CA GLU A 155 11.93 0.15 -21.33
C GLU A 155 11.19 -1.13 -20.88
N ARG A 156 11.82 -2.30 -21.00
CA ARG A 156 11.24 -3.56 -20.49
C ARG A 156 11.22 -3.60 -18.95
N GLN A 157 12.31 -3.16 -18.30
CA GLN A 157 12.37 -3.07 -16.85
C GLN A 157 11.36 -2.07 -16.28
N GLU A 158 11.14 -0.95 -16.97
CA GLU A 158 10.13 0.04 -16.61
C GLU A 158 8.72 -0.55 -16.70
N LYS A 159 8.37 -1.23 -17.81
CA LYS A 159 7.08 -1.91 -17.95
C LYS A 159 6.83 -2.97 -16.87
N GLU A 160 7.85 -3.74 -16.51
CA GLU A 160 7.76 -4.71 -15.41
C GLU A 160 7.44 -4.01 -14.08
N ARG A 161 8.13 -2.91 -13.78
CA ARG A 161 7.89 -2.10 -12.58
C ARG A 161 6.47 -1.53 -12.57
N ASP A 162 6.01 -0.99 -13.69
CA ASP A 162 4.67 -0.40 -13.82
C ASP A 162 3.57 -1.43 -13.56
N VAL A 163 3.71 -2.65 -14.10
CA VAL A 163 2.78 -3.75 -13.85
C VAL A 163 2.74 -4.11 -12.36
N MET A 164 3.89 -4.13 -11.69
CA MET A 164 3.96 -4.39 -10.26
C MET A 164 3.26 -3.29 -9.45
N VAL A 165 3.50 -2.03 -9.78
CA VAL A 165 2.85 -0.87 -9.15
C VAL A 165 1.32 -0.96 -9.32
N GLN A 166 0.84 -1.20 -10.55
CA GLN A 166 -0.60 -1.35 -10.81
C GLN A 166 -1.23 -2.50 -10.00
N ARG A 167 -0.51 -3.61 -9.83
CA ARG A 167 -0.97 -4.74 -9.02
C ARG A 167 -1.06 -4.37 -7.53
N ILE A 168 -0.07 -3.66 -7.00
CA ILE A 168 -0.04 -3.18 -5.62
C ILE A 168 -1.20 -2.21 -5.38
N GLU A 169 -1.38 -1.21 -6.25
CA GLU A 169 -2.46 -0.24 -6.16
C GLU A 169 -3.84 -0.90 -6.26
N GLY A 170 -4.01 -1.82 -7.21
CA GLY A 170 -5.24 -2.59 -7.36
C GLY A 170 -5.59 -3.40 -6.12
N ARG A 171 -4.59 -4.09 -5.55
CA ARG A 171 -4.78 -4.87 -4.31
C ARG A 171 -5.08 -3.96 -3.12
N ARG A 172 -4.38 -2.84 -2.99
CA ARG A 172 -4.59 -1.83 -1.95
C ARG A 172 -6.01 -1.27 -2.00
N ALA A 173 -6.51 -0.94 -3.19
CA ALA A 173 -7.88 -0.45 -3.38
C ALA A 173 -8.95 -1.50 -2.97
N ILE A 174 -8.68 -2.80 -3.18
CA ILE A 174 -9.55 -3.89 -2.72
C ILE A 174 -9.53 -3.98 -1.20
N LEU A 175 -8.35 -3.95 -0.57
CA LEU A 175 -8.20 -3.99 0.88
C LEU A 175 -8.90 -2.80 1.56
N GLU A 176 -8.76 -1.60 0.99
CA GLU A 176 -9.40 -0.39 1.49
C GLU A 176 -10.94 -0.48 1.42
N ARG A 177 -11.48 -0.97 0.30
CA ARG A 177 -12.93 -1.24 0.18
C ARG A 177 -13.40 -2.25 1.21
N ARG A 178 -12.64 -3.32 1.43
CA ARG A 178 -12.95 -4.36 2.42
C ARG A 178 -12.96 -3.78 3.83
N ARG A 179 -11.91 -3.04 4.22
CA ARG A 179 -11.84 -2.32 5.49
C ARG A 179 -13.07 -1.46 5.69
N LYS A 180 -13.40 -0.60 4.73
CA LYS A 180 -14.55 0.31 4.80
C LYS A 180 -15.86 -0.45 5.07
N MET A 181 -16.13 -1.52 4.32
CA MET A 181 -17.33 -2.33 4.51
C MET A 181 -17.37 -3.01 5.88
N GLU A 182 -16.26 -3.60 6.32
CA GLU A 182 -16.20 -4.28 7.61
C GLU A 182 -16.34 -3.30 8.78
N CYS A 183 -15.65 -2.16 8.75
CA CYS A 183 -15.80 -1.10 9.74
C CYS A 183 -17.24 -0.56 9.81
N GLN A 184 -17.87 -0.33 8.66
CA GLN A 184 -19.28 0.09 8.61
C GLN A 184 -20.22 -0.95 9.23
N ARG A 185 -20.05 -2.23 8.91
CA ARG A 185 -20.84 -3.33 9.50
C ARG A 185 -20.66 -3.40 11.01
N LEU A 186 -19.43 -3.23 11.50
CA LEU A 186 -19.11 -3.24 12.92
C LEU A 186 -19.74 -2.06 13.66
N VAL A 187 -19.63 -0.84 13.12
CA VAL A 187 -20.25 0.35 13.69
C VAL A 187 -21.77 0.20 13.73
N GLN A 188 -22.38 -0.30 12.67
CA GLN A 188 -23.84 -0.53 12.64
C GLN A 188 -24.25 -1.60 13.65
N ARG A 189 -23.49 -2.70 13.77
CA ARG A 189 -23.74 -3.73 14.79
C ARG A 189 -23.66 -3.15 16.19
N ASN A 190 -22.68 -2.30 16.48
CA ASN A 190 -22.55 -1.61 17.77
C ASN A 190 -23.74 -0.71 18.06
N ARG A 191 -24.17 0.06 17.06
CA ARG A 191 -25.36 0.91 17.17
C ARG A 191 -26.60 0.06 17.49
N ASN A 192 -26.82 -1.03 16.76
CA ASN A 192 -27.96 -1.93 16.98
C ASN A 192 -27.94 -2.56 18.38
N ILE A 193 -26.76 -2.97 18.87
CA ILE A 193 -26.59 -3.48 20.25
C ILE A 193 -26.99 -2.40 21.25
N TRP A 194 -26.53 -1.16 21.07
CA TRP A 194 -26.86 -0.06 21.97
C TRP A 194 -28.36 0.26 21.97
N GLU A 195 -28.99 0.34 20.81
CA GLU A 195 -30.43 0.58 20.67
C GLU A 195 -31.24 -0.55 21.33
N THR A 196 -30.79 -1.80 21.20
CA THR A 196 -31.40 -2.97 21.85
C THR A 196 -31.28 -2.88 23.38
N LEU A 197 -30.09 -2.60 23.91
CA LEU A 197 -29.86 -2.46 25.36
C LEU A 197 -30.70 -1.32 25.94
N LYS A 198 -30.75 -0.18 25.26
CA LYS A 198 -31.55 0.98 25.66
C LYS A 198 -33.05 0.66 25.67
N SER A 199 -33.53 -0.08 24.67
CA SER A 199 -34.94 -0.49 24.58
C SER A 199 -35.31 -1.49 25.67
N LYS A 200 -34.45 -2.47 25.98
CA LYS A 200 -34.65 -3.39 27.12
C LYS A 200 -34.76 -2.63 28.44
N LEU A 201 -33.85 -1.69 28.70
CA LEU A 201 -33.90 -0.87 29.92
C LEU A 201 -35.21 -0.08 30.03
N LYS A 202 -35.69 0.52 28.93
CA LYS A 202 -36.97 1.23 28.91
C LYS A 202 -38.15 0.29 29.21
N ALA A 203 -38.20 -0.89 28.58
CA ALA A 203 -39.27 -1.86 28.77
C ALA A 203 -39.32 -2.39 30.21
N GLU A 204 -38.17 -2.74 30.80
CA GLU A 204 -38.07 -3.17 32.19
C GLU A 204 -38.59 -2.10 33.16
N ASN A 205 -38.27 -0.82 32.90
CA ASN A 205 -38.74 0.29 33.72
C ASN A 205 -40.26 0.47 33.64
N ILE A 206 -40.86 0.31 32.46
CA ILE A 206 -42.32 0.38 32.27
C ILE A 206 -43.00 -0.80 33.00
N GLN A 207 -42.48 -2.01 32.85
CA GLN A 207 -43.05 -3.21 33.48
C GLN A 207 -42.99 -3.13 35.01
N ARG A 208 -41.89 -2.61 35.58
CA ARG A 208 -41.77 -2.40 37.03
C ARG A 208 -42.72 -1.33 37.58
N LYS A 209 -42.89 -0.21 36.86
CA LYS A 209 -43.88 0.82 37.23
C LYS A 209 -45.30 0.25 37.24
N ARG A 210 -45.64 -0.62 36.29
CA ARG A 210 -46.94 -1.32 36.23
C ARG A 210 -47.12 -2.32 37.38
N SER A 211 -46.07 -3.03 37.79
CA SER A 211 -46.16 -3.93 38.95
C SER A 211 -46.28 -3.18 40.28
N SER A 212 -45.69 -1.98 40.42
CA SER A 212 -45.83 -1.18 41.63
C SER A 212 -47.18 -0.45 41.75
N THR A 213 -47.96 -0.34 40.66
CA THR A 213 -49.30 0.28 40.67
C THR A 213 -50.45 -0.70 40.88
N LYS A 214 -50.20 -2.02 40.87
CA LYS A 214 -51.23 -3.01 41.22
C LYS A 214 -51.46 -3.00 42.73
N VAL A 215 -52.40 -2.17 43.18
CA VAL A 215 -53.00 -2.27 44.53
C VAL A 215 -53.76 -3.59 44.62
N PRO A 216 -53.57 -4.42 45.65
CA PRO A 216 -54.28 -5.69 45.79
C PRO A 216 -55.81 -5.44 45.87
N PRO A 217 -56.65 -6.35 45.35
CA PRO A 217 -58.10 -6.21 45.47
C PRO A 217 -58.46 -6.14 46.95
N ARG A 218 -59.22 -5.12 47.34
CA ARG A 218 -59.84 -5.11 48.66
C ARG A 218 -60.90 -6.21 48.68
N HIS A 219 -60.60 -7.28 49.42
CA HIS A 219 -61.61 -8.24 49.87
C HIS A 219 -62.33 -7.68 51.09
#